data_AF-A0A2P4Q8I5-F1
#
_entry.id   AF-A0A2P4Q8I5-F1
#
_cell.length_a   1.000
_cell.length_b   1.000
_cell.length_c   1.000
_cell.angle_alpha   90.00
_cell.angle_beta   90.00
_cell.angle_gamma   90.00
#
_symmetry.space_group_name_H-M   'P 1'
#
loop_
_entity.id
_entity.type
_entity.pdbx_description
1 polymer ?
#
loop_
_entity_poly.entity_id
_entity_poly.type
_entity_poly.pdbx_seq_one_letter_code
_entity_poly.pdbx_strand_id
1 'polypeptide(L)'
;MITDFGLSVEATSLVSENIENIVYVEPRHLHDSSYKLDMRSDVYSLGVLLWELSSGRPPFLNYGQGEFSLTRTLIINGKREDPIESTPLEYQKLYQQCWHN
;
A
#
# COMPACT_ATOMS: atom_id res chain seq x y z
N MET A 1 16.68 5.21 -9.01
CA MET A 1 17.48 4.03 -8.62
C MET A 1 16.69 3.34 -7.53
N ILE A 2 16.32 2.08 -7.68
CA ILE A 2 15.72 1.30 -6.57
C ILE A 2 16.88 0.97 -5.64
N THR A 3 16.81 1.43 -4.41
CA THR A 3 17.86 1.26 -3.40
C THR A 3 17.20 0.85 -2.09
N ASP A 4 17.91 0.06 -1.29
CA ASP A 4 17.47 -0.53 -0.03
C ASP A 4 16.67 -1.84 -0.16
N PHE A 5 17.42 -2.94 -0.32
CA PHE A 5 16.92 -4.31 -0.15
C PHE A 5 17.15 -4.81 1.29
N GLY A 6 17.48 -3.94 2.25
CA GLY A 6 17.72 -4.35 3.65
C GLY A 6 16.48 -4.95 4.32
N LEU A 7 15.30 -4.66 3.78
CA LEU A 7 14.00 -5.21 4.18
C LEU A 7 13.52 -6.35 3.26
N SER A 8 14.33 -6.81 2.29
CA SER A 8 14.00 -7.98 1.46
C SER A 8 14.16 -9.29 2.24
N VAL A 9 13.36 -9.44 3.28
CA VAL A 9 13.18 -10.69 4.02
C VAL A 9 11.84 -11.26 3.54
N GLU A 10 11.67 -12.58 3.55
CA GLU A 10 10.31 -13.14 3.54
C GLU A 10 9.50 -12.34 4.57
N ALA A 11 8.39 -11.73 4.15
CA ALA A 11 7.67 -10.69 4.90
C ALA A 11 7.14 -11.10 6.29
N THR A 12 7.45 -12.33 6.70
CA THR A 12 7.06 -12.98 7.94
C THR A 12 7.65 -12.35 9.20
N SER A 13 8.69 -11.51 9.13
CA SER A 13 9.38 -10.99 10.32
C SER A 13 9.27 -9.49 10.59
N LEU A 14 8.60 -8.71 9.72
CA LEU A 14 8.70 -7.24 9.76
C LEU A 14 7.38 -6.46 9.79
N VAL A 15 6.23 -7.10 10.03
CA VAL A 15 5.04 -6.36 10.48
C VAL A 15 5.23 -5.95 11.95
N SER A 16 6.28 -5.19 12.23
CA SER A 16 6.29 -4.29 13.37
C SER A 16 5.13 -3.31 13.18
N GLU A 17 4.54 -2.83 14.26
CA GLU A 17 3.39 -1.91 14.26
C GLU A 17 3.76 -0.51 13.73
N ASN A 18 4.47 -0.42 12.60
CA ASN A 18 4.77 0.82 11.93
C ASN A 18 3.74 1.10 10.83
N ILE A 19 2.91 2.12 11.08
CA ILE A 19 1.87 2.60 10.16
C ILE A 19 2.45 2.98 8.80
N GLU A 20 3.69 3.49 8.78
CA GLU A 20 4.37 3.90 7.54
C GLU A 20 4.57 2.72 6.58
N ASN A 21 4.64 1.49 7.09
CA ASN A 21 4.88 0.31 6.28
C ASN A 21 3.58 -0.40 5.88
N ILE A 22 2.54 -0.40 6.72
CA ILE A 22 1.32 -1.20 6.44
C ILE A 22 0.54 -0.74 5.22
N VAL A 23 0.62 0.55 4.87
CA VAL A 23 -0.11 1.09 3.70
C VAL A 23 0.37 0.47 2.39
N TYR A 24 1.62 -0.03 2.37
CA TYR A 24 2.22 -0.72 1.23
C TYR A 24 2.03 -2.24 1.27
N VAL A 25 1.57 -2.82 2.37
CA VAL A 25 1.42 -4.28 2.53
C VAL A 25 0.12 -4.75 1.88
N GLU A 26 0.18 -5.88 1.16
CA GLU A 26 -1.01 -6.47 0.52
C GLU A 26 -2.13 -6.74 1.54
N PRO A 27 -3.39 -6.34 1.26
CA PRO A 27 -4.51 -6.47 2.20
C PRO A 27 -4.77 -7.89 2.68
N ARG A 28 -4.49 -8.90 1.85
CA ARG A 28 -4.66 -10.33 2.21
C ARG A 28 -3.68 -10.77 3.28
N HIS A 29 -2.43 -10.33 3.18
CA HIS A 29 -1.43 -10.57 4.21
C HIS A 29 -1.70 -9.77 5.49
N LEU A 30 -2.22 -8.55 5.33
CA LEU A 30 -2.73 -7.80 6.48
C LEU A 30 -3.90 -8.51 7.14
N HIS A 31 -4.80 -9.17 6.41
CA HIS A 31 -5.90 -9.92 7.01
C HIS A 31 -5.42 -11.22 7.67
N ASP A 32 -4.56 -11.97 7.00
CA ASP A 32 -4.03 -13.26 7.41
C ASP A 32 -2.52 -13.30 7.18
N SER A 33 -1.74 -13.26 8.28
CA SER A 33 -0.28 -13.27 8.21
C SER A 33 0.30 -14.59 7.68
N SER A 34 -0.51 -15.65 7.58
CA SER A 34 -0.11 -16.91 6.93
C SER A 34 -0.20 -16.86 5.41
N TYR A 35 -0.88 -15.84 4.85
CA TYR A 35 -0.92 -15.60 3.41
C TYR A 35 0.49 -15.30 2.90
N LYS A 36 0.96 -16.07 1.93
CA LYS A 36 2.28 -15.90 1.34
C LYS A 36 2.28 -14.73 0.38
N LEU A 37 3.20 -13.79 0.57
CA LEU A 37 3.43 -12.74 -0.41
C LEU A 37 4.07 -13.32 -1.67
N ASP A 38 3.69 -12.77 -2.81
CA ASP A 38 4.23 -13.10 -4.11
C ASP A 38 4.40 -11.82 -4.95
N MET A 39 4.69 -11.97 -6.25
CA MET A 39 4.86 -10.84 -7.15
C MET A 39 3.64 -9.90 -7.21
N ARG A 40 2.42 -10.39 -6.91
CA ARG A 40 1.21 -9.56 -6.89
C ARG A 40 1.20 -8.63 -5.68
N SER A 41 1.79 -9.06 -4.58
CA SER A 41 2.03 -8.22 -3.40
C SER A 41 2.91 -7.02 -3.76
N ASP A 42 3.97 -7.25 -4.53
CA ASP A 42 4.85 -6.17 -5.00
C ASP A 42 4.11 -5.21 -5.96
N VAL A 43 3.25 -5.75 -6.82
CA VAL A 43 2.40 -4.95 -7.73
C VAL A 43 1.42 -4.09 -6.93
N TYR A 44 0.84 -4.61 -5.84
CA TYR A 44 0.01 -3.83 -4.93
C TYR A 44 0.80 -2.66 -4.33
N SER A 45 1.99 -2.93 -3.75
CA SER A 45 2.84 -1.90 -3.16
C SER A 45 3.24 -0.84 -4.18
N LEU A 46 3.52 -1.25 -5.43
CA LEU A 46 3.80 -0.34 -6.54
C LEU A 46 2.60 0.57 -6.83
N GLY A 47 1.37 0.06 -6.79
CA GLY A 47 0.16 0.88 -6.96
C GLY A 47 0.08 2.00 -5.93
N VAL A 48 0.32 1.66 -4.66
CA VAL A 48 0.30 2.63 -3.55
C VAL A 48 1.39 3.69 -3.74
N LEU A 49 2.60 3.27 -4.11
CA LEU A 49 3.72 4.17 -4.41
C LEU A 49 3.43 5.10 -5.60
N LEU A 50 2.84 4.58 -6.68
CA LEU A 50 2.48 5.40 -7.85
C LEU A 50 1.46 6.48 -7.48
N TRP A 51 0.48 6.17 -6.62
CA TRP A 51 -0.44 7.19 -6.12
C TRP A 51 0.27 8.22 -5.24
N GLU A 52 1.17 7.82 -4.34
CA GLU A 52 1.94 8.74 -3.51
C GLU A 52 2.77 9.71 -4.37
N LEU A 53 3.46 9.20 -5.38
CA LEU A 53 4.22 10.02 -6.34
C LEU A 53 3.32 11.00 -7.09
N SER A 54 2.12 10.54 -7.44
CA SER A 54 1.14 11.37 -8.14
C SER A 54 0.52 12.44 -7.25
N SER A 55 0.29 12.16 -5.96
CA SER A 55 -0.40 13.05 -5.03
C SER A 55 0.56 13.99 -4.31
N GLY A 56 1.83 13.59 -4.19
CA GLY A 56 2.84 14.23 -3.35
C GLY A 56 2.51 14.15 -1.85
N ARG A 57 1.69 13.17 -1.44
CA ARG A 57 1.18 13.03 -0.07
C ARG A 57 1.34 11.58 0.43
N PRO A 58 1.66 11.38 1.71
CA PRO A 58 1.65 10.05 2.31
C PRO A 58 0.29 9.33 2.13
N PRO A 59 0.29 8.04 1.80
CA PRO A 59 -0.94 7.25 1.77
C PRO A 59 -1.67 7.26 3.11
N PHE A 60 -2.99 7.27 3.05
CA PHE A 60 -3.93 7.24 4.17
C PHE A 60 -3.82 8.42 5.15
N LEU A 61 -3.18 9.53 4.77
CA LEU A 61 -2.98 10.72 5.61
C LEU A 61 -4.28 11.25 6.26
N ASN A 62 -5.41 11.11 5.56
CA ASN A 62 -6.71 11.65 5.97
C ASN A 62 -7.59 10.66 6.76
N TYR A 63 -7.19 9.39 6.87
CA TYR A 63 -8.08 8.29 7.27
C TYR A 63 -7.91 7.81 8.72
N GLY A 64 -7.28 8.62 9.58
CA GLY A 64 -7.05 8.31 10.99
C GLY A 64 -5.57 8.44 11.32
N GLN A 65 -5.16 9.66 11.67
CA GLN A 65 -3.79 9.97 12.04
C GLN A 65 -3.37 9.10 13.23
N GLY A 66 -2.40 8.20 13.03
CA GLY A 66 -1.73 7.48 14.12
C GLY A 66 -2.41 6.21 14.65
N GLU A 67 -3.58 5.81 14.13
CA GLU A 67 -4.26 4.59 14.58
C GLU A 67 -4.02 3.41 13.63
N PHE A 68 -2.98 2.63 13.93
CA PHE A 68 -2.61 1.41 13.19
C PHE A 68 -3.79 0.48 12.92
N SER A 69 -4.63 0.23 13.94
CA SER A 69 -5.78 -0.68 13.84
C SER A 69 -6.85 -0.18 12.85
N LEU A 70 -7.11 1.14 12.83
CA LEU A 70 -8.08 1.73 11.92
C LEU A 70 -7.58 1.67 10.48
N THR A 71 -6.35 2.11 10.24
CA THR A 71 -5.72 2.07 8.90
C THR A 71 -5.68 0.64 8.36
N ARG A 72 -5.26 -0.34 9.18
CA ARG A 72 -5.28 -1.76 8.82
C ARG A 72 -6.68 -2.23 8.42
N THR A 73 -7.70 -1.88 9.21
CA THR A 73 -9.10 -2.27 8.95
C THR A 73 -9.62 -1.67 7.65
N LEU A 74 -9.31 -0.39 7.38
CA LEU A 74 -9.70 0.28 6.15
C LEU A 74 -9.08 -0.38 4.91
N ILE A 75 -7.78 -0.70 4.96
CA ILE A 75 -7.07 -1.36 3.85
C ILE A 75 -7.67 -2.74 3.57
N ILE A 76 -7.89 -3.55 4.61
CA ILE A 76 -8.51 -4.89 4.52
C ILE A 76 -9.91 -4.80 3.91
N ASN A 77 -10.69 -3.78 4.28
CA ASN A 77 -12.04 -3.55 3.75
C ASN A 77 -12.04 -2.94 2.33
N GLY A 78 -10.89 -2.79 1.68
CA GLY A 78 -10.78 -2.32 0.31
C GLY A 78 -10.86 -0.80 0.16
N LYS A 79 -10.76 -0.02 1.25
CA LYS A 79 -10.64 1.43 1.12
C LYS A 79 -9.35 1.77 0.37
N ARG A 80 -9.46 2.68 -0.60
CA ARG A 80 -8.36 3.23 -1.38
C ARG A 80 -8.46 4.74 -1.40
N GLU A 81 -7.36 5.35 -1.81
CA GLU A 81 -7.26 6.78 -1.99
C GLU A 81 -8.13 7.31 -3.12
N ASP A 82 -8.52 8.57 -2.98
CA ASP A 82 -9.29 9.26 -4.01
C ASP A 82 -8.36 9.65 -5.17
N PRO A 83 -8.85 9.61 -6.43
CA PRO A 83 -8.08 10.05 -7.58
C PRO A 83 -7.71 11.53 -7.50
N ILE A 84 -6.52 11.87 -7.96
CA ILE A 84 -6.03 13.26 -8.01
C ILE A 84 -6.42 13.87 -9.35
N GLU A 85 -7.18 14.98 -9.32
CA GLU A 85 -7.75 15.62 -10.52
C GLU A 85 -6.70 16.02 -11.56
N SER A 86 -5.51 16.46 -11.13
CA SER A 86 -4.42 16.87 -12.01
C SER A 86 -3.62 15.72 -12.62
N THR A 87 -3.90 14.47 -12.24
CA THR A 87 -3.15 13.29 -12.72
C THR A 87 -3.70 12.80 -14.05
N PRO A 88 -2.86 12.53 -15.06
CA PRO A 88 -3.31 11.96 -16.33
C PRO A 88 -4.13 10.67 -16.13
N LEU A 89 -5.23 10.53 -16.86
CA LEU A 89 -6.19 9.44 -16.67
C LEU A 89 -5.55 8.06 -16.85
N GLU A 90 -4.61 7.94 -17.77
CA GLU A 90 -3.83 6.71 -18.02
C GLU A 90 -3.00 6.33 -16.80
N TYR A 91 -2.41 7.31 -16.11
CA TYR A 91 -1.64 7.10 -14.89
C TYR A 91 -2.56 6.73 -13.72
N GLN A 92 -3.74 7.34 -13.64
CA GLN A 92 -4.76 6.96 -12.65
C GLN A 92 -5.19 5.50 -12.81
N LYS A 93 -5.50 5.09 -14.04
CA LYS A 93 -5.85 3.71 -14.37
C LYS A 93 -4.73 2.74 -14.02
N LEU A 94 -3.47 3.12 -14.26
CA LEU A 94 -2.31 2.29 -13.96
C LEU A 94 -2.22 1.96 -12.46
N TYR A 95 -2.15 2.97 -11.59
CA TYR A 95 -2.01 2.69 -10.15
C TYR A 95 -3.27 1.99 -9.59
N GLN A 96 -4.44 2.29 -10.15
CA GLN A 96 -5.67 1.61 -9.76
C GLN A 96 -5.64 0.13 -10.13
N GLN A 97 -5.18 -0.23 -11.33
CA GLN A 97 -5.03 -1.63 -11.73
C GLN A 97 -4.03 -2.37 -10.84
N CYS A 98 -2.96 -1.71 -10.42
CA CYS A 98 -1.95 -2.29 -9.55
C CYS A 98 -2.53 -2.77 -8.19
N TRP A 99 -3.38 -1.98 -7.53
CA TRP A 99 -3.89 -2.31 -6.18
C TRP A 99 -5.29 -2.94 -6.13
N HIS A 100 -5.89 -3.23 -7.30
CA HIS A 100 -7.17 -3.96 -7.46
C HIS A 100 -6.97 -5.42 -7.93
N ASN A 101 -5.72 -5.89 -8.06
CA ASN A 101 -5.38 -7.26 -8.44
C ASN A 101 -5.58 -8.30 -7.34
#